data_AF-A0A9P7L1I2-F1
#
_entry.id   AF-A0A9P7L1I2-F1
#
_cell.length_a   1.000
_cell.length_b   1.000
_cell.length_c   1.000
_cell.angle_alpha   90.00
_cell.angle_beta   90.00
_cell.angle_gamma   90.00
#
_symmetry.space_group_name_H-M   'P 1'
#
loop_
_entity.id
_entity.type
_entity.pdbx_description
1 polymer ?
#
loop_
_entity_poly.entity_id
_entity_poly.type
_entity_poly.pdbx_seq_one_letter_code
_entity_poly.pdbx_strand_id
1 'polypeptide(L)'
;MDKSGKEIASPEYKPPFPPTSSLVSKDDIVLPAAFNDISPLARELQPLRYEARDEVHRFLSAFLDLSRFNAIRTMLWLIAVHGAPRSLYYQKFLRREIIIAEELDLHLVWAKSRIFIKPLPDFLLNYDFWETNISCDPQLHRAACGLLYSYCGLIRFGHDLRVAQERRLINENLDCRAWSDFARTILPNLNPKDPNIMDKRFQYGELRLNRLDTIYRYSPYKFSISSILQGFPHALTESYVPYMDQYNNAVSAFGIIVIILSAFNLSLSAHSNSPDPNLQQAAYGFSIFAMILCAALTGLFIVLPLISSLATVYGSFAIRRRLEKRNEDNYA
;
A
#
# COMPACT_ATOMS: atom_id res chain seq x y z
N MET A 1 -49.70 -24.99 -3.26
CA MET A 1 -49.12 -24.01 -4.21
C MET A 1 -48.62 -22.86 -3.38
N ASP A 2 -47.38 -22.94 -2.90
CA ASP A 2 -46.78 -21.89 -2.09
C ASP A 2 -45.52 -21.42 -2.81
N LYS A 3 -45.62 -20.28 -3.49
CA LYS A 3 -44.48 -19.56 -4.03
C LYS A 3 -43.98 -18.64 -2.92
N SER A 4 -43.11 -19.15 -2.06
CA SER A 4 -42.27 -18.30 -1.21
C SER A 4 -41.26 -17.61 -2.11
N GLY A 5 -41.60 -16.39 -2.55
CA GLY A 5 -40.64 -15.48 -3.13
C GLY A 5 -39.63 -15.13 -2.05
N LYS A 6 -38.35 -15.45 -2.29
CA LYS A 6 -37.24 -14.84 -1.56
C LYS A 6 -37.37 -13.33 -1.72
N GLU A 7 -37.83 -12.64 -0.68
CA GLU A 7 -37.65 -11.20 -0.53
C GLU A 7 -36.15 -10.92 -0.60
N ILE A 8 -35.73 -10.33 -1.72
CA ILE A 8 -34.39 -9.78 -1.87
C ILE A 8 -34.34 -8.60 -0.90
N ALA A 9 -33.63 -8.77 0.23
CA ALA A 9 -33.38 -7.69 1.16
C ALA A 9 -32.88 -6.47 0.36
N SER A 10 -33.55 -5.33 0.50
CA SER A 10 -33.15 -4.10 -0.18
C SER A 10 -31.70 -3.78 0.16
N PRO A 11 -30.89 -3.38 -0.83
CA PRO A 11 -29.47 -3.14 -0.58
C PRO A 11 -29.28 -2.04 0.48
N GLU A 12 -28.40 -2.29 1.45
CA GLU A 12 -28.11 -1.33 2.52
C GLU A 12 -27.47 -0.03 1.95
N TYR A 13 -26.76 -0.15 0.82
CA TYR A 13 -26.14 0.97 0.11
C TYR A 13 -26.59 1.05 -1.35
N LYS A 14 -26.72 2.25 -1.89
CA LYS A 14 -27.05 2.46 -3.31
C LYS A 14 -25.78 2.64 -4.16
N PRO A 15 -25.81 2.27 -5.45
CA PRO A 15 -24.73 2.62 -6.37
C PRO A 15 -24.54 4.15 -6.44
N PRO A 16 -23.30 4.65 -6.63
CA PRO A 16 -23.01 6.07 -6.58
C PRO A 16 -23.41 6.85 -7.85
N PHE A 17 -24.06 6.19 -8.81
CA PHE A 17 -24.56 6.78 -10.07
C PHE A 17 -25.86 6.07 -10.46
N PRO A 18 -26.73 6.69 -11.29
CA PRO A 18 -27.98 6.08 -11.74
C PRO A 18 -27.75 5.06 -12.88
N PRO A 19 -28.72 4.18 -13.17
CA PRO A 19 -28.62 3.19 -14.24
C PRO A 19 -28.31 3.79 -15.62
N THR A 20 -28.84 4.98 -15.91
CA THR A 20 -28.63 5.70 -17.18
C THR A 20 -27.18 6.18 -17.37
N SER A 21 -26.37 6.22 -16.31
CA SER A 21 -24.96 6.59 -16.37
C SER A 21 -24.03 5.37 -16.45
N SER A 22 -24.57 4.15 -16.54
CA SER A 22 -23.76 2.94 -16.73
C SER A 22 -22.95 3.05 -18.03
N LEU A 23 -21.62 2.92 -17.94
CA LEU A 23 -20.73 3.06 -19.11
C LEU A 23 -20.49 1.74 -19.83
N VAL A 24 -20.71 0.61 -19.14
CA VAL A 24 -20.48 -0.74 -19.65
C VAL A 24 -21.76 -1.56 -19.56
N SER A 25 -22.07 -2.31 -20.61
CA SER A 25 -23.19 -3.26 -20.62
C SER A 25 -22.86 -4.50 -19.78
N LYS A 26 -23.89 -5.16 -19.23
CA LYS A 26 -23.70 -6.39 -18.44
C LYS A 26 -23.02 -7.50 -19.27
N ASP A 27 -23.33 -7.59 -20.55
CA ASP A 27 -22.81 -8.62 -21.46
C ASP A 27 -21.31 -8.42 -21.79
N ASP A 28 -20.80 -7.19 -21.62
CA ASP A 28 -19.40 -6.84 -21.87
C ASP A 28 -18.50 -7.03 -20.63
N ILE A 29 -19.08 -7.37 -19.48
CA ILE A 29 -18.32 -7.55 -18.24
C ILE A 29 -17.52 -8.84 -18.30
N VAL A 30 -16.20 -8.70 -18.28
CA VAL A 30 -15.26 -9.82 -18.18
C VAL A 30 -14.71 -9.91 -16.77
N LEU A 31 -14.97 -11.02 -16.08
CA LEU A 31 -14.36 -11.36 -14.80
C LEU A 31 -13.16 -12.29 -15.02
N PRO A 32 -12.15 -12.27 -14.12
CA PRO A 32 -11.01 -13.17 -14.21
C PRO A 32 -11.43 -14.63 -14.01
N ALA A 33 -10.70 -15.57 -14.62
CA ALA A 33 -10.99 -17.00 -14.49
C ALA A 33 -10.71 -17.56 -13.08
N ALA A 34 -9.83 -16.91 -12.32
CA ALA A 34 -9.41 -17.33 -10.99
C ALA A 34 -8.92 -16.13 -10.19
N PHE A 35 -8.87 -16.28 -8.87
CA PHE A 35 -8.34 -15.28 -7.94
C PHE A 35 -7.58 -15.94 -6.79
N ASN A 36 -6.73 -15.17 -6.13
CA ASN A 36 -6.06 -15.60 -4.91
C ASN A 36 -6.93 -15.24 -3.71
N ASP A 37 -7.24 -16.21 -2.87
CA ASP A 37 -8.01 -15.95 -1.64
C ASP A 37 -7.19 -15.15 -0.61
N ILE A 38 -7.88 -14.44 0.28
CA ILE A 38 -7.31 -13.52 1.30
C ILE A 38 -6.59 -14.29 2.41
N SER A 39 -6.71 -15.62 2.46
CA SER A 39 -6.16 -16.47 3.52
C SER A 39 -4.65 -16.19 3.73
N PRO A 40 -4.24 -15.72 4.92
CA PRO A 40 -2.85 -15.35 5.19
C PRO A 40 -1.90 -16.55 5.26
N LEU A 41 -2.44 -17.78 5.25
CA LEU A 41 -1.70 -19.02 5.43
C LEU A 41 -1.38 -19.74 4.11
N ALA A 42 -2.19 -19.55 3.07
CA ALA A 42 -1.96 -20.08 1.74
C ALA A 42 -2.69 -19.21 0.70
N ARG A 43 -1.94 -18.57 -0.22
CA ARG A 43 -2.52 -17.97 -1.43
C ARG A 43 -2.88 -19.10 -2.37
N GLU A 44 -4.02 -19.72 -2.12
CA GLU A 44 -4.54 -20.75 -2.99
C GLU A 44 -5.27 -20.10 -4.16
N LEU A 45 -4.96 -20.59 -5.36
CA LEU A 45 -5.64 -20.20 -6.57
C LEU A 45 -7.03 -20.82 -6.57
N GLN A 46 -8.06 -20.00 -6.51
CA GLN A 46 -9.45 -20.42 -6.52
C GLN A 46 -10.07 -20.09 -7.88
N PRO A 47 -10.78 -21.04 -8.52
CA PRO A 47 -11.55 -20.73 -9.73
C PRO A 47 -12.68 -19.75 -9.39
N LEU A 48 -13.03 -18.88 -10.33
CA LEU A 48 -14.17 -17.98 -10.20
C LEU A 48 -15.32 -18.43 -11.10
N ARG A 49 -16.42 -18.89 -10.50
CA ARG A 49 -17.66 -19.21 -11.22
C ARG A 49 -18.66 -18.08 -11.01
N TYR A 50 -19.04 -17.43 -12.11
CA TYR A 50 -19.95 -16.28 -12.08
C TYR A 50 -21.32 -16.57 -11.45
N GLU A 51 -21.81 -17.81 -11.61
CA GLU A 51 -23.12 -18.24 -11.11
C GLU A 51 -23.17 -18.37 -9.58
N ALA A 52 -22.01 -18.51 -8.93
CA ALA A 52 -21.91 -18.66 -7.49
C ALA A 52 -21.66 -17.30 -6.81
N ARG A 53 -22.73 -16.69 -6.27
CA ARG A 53 -22.66 -15.38 -5.59
C ARG A 53 -21.58 -15.32 -4.50
N ASP A 54 -21.39 -16.42 -3.76
CA ASP A 54 -20.40 -16.51 -2.68
C ASP A 54 -18.95 -16.51 -3.21
N GLU A 55 -18.71 -17.04 -4.42
CA GLU A 55 -17.40 -16.97 -5.07
C GLU A 55 -17.11 -15.55 -5.57
N VAL A 56 -18.10 -14.88 -6.16
CA VAL A 56 -18.00 -13.47 -6.58
C VAL A 56 -17.74 -12.56 -5.39
N HIS A 57 -18.43 -12.78 -4.26
CA HIS A 57 -18.19 -12.02 -3.03
C HIS A 57 -16.78 -12.22 -2.48
N ARG A 58 -16.27 -13.46 -2.44
CA ARG A 58 -14.88 -13.75 -2.05
C ARG A 58 -13.88 -13.09 -2.98
N PHE A 59 -14.10 -13.17 -4.30
CA PHE A 59 -13.29 -12.47 -5.28
C PHE A 59 -13.27 -10.97 -5.05
N LEU A 60 -14.43 -10.33 -4.87
CA LEU A 60 -14.51 -8.88 -4.64
C LEU A 60 -13.83 -8.47 -3.34
N SER A 61 -13.97 -9.29 -2.28
CA SER A 61 -13.30 -9.09 -1.00
C SER A 61 -11.78 -9.14 -1.17
N ALA A 62 -11.25 -10.04 -2.00
CA ALA A 62 -9.81 -10.11 -2.28
C ALA A 62 -9.36 -8.96 -3.20
N PHE A 63 -10.15 -8.64 -4.22
CA PHE A 63 -9.86 -7.62 -5.22
C PHE A 63 -9.84 -6.20 -4.63
N LEU A 64 -10.70 -5.94 -3.65
CA LEU A 64 -10.85 -4.66 -2.95
C LEU A 64 -10.28 -4.70 -1.51
N ASP A 65 -9.38 -5.64 -1.20
CA ASP A 65 -8.81 -5.74 0.14
C ASP A 65 -8.00 -4.48 0.50
N LEU A 66 -8.30 -3.95 1.69
CA LEU A 66 -7.63 -2.82 2.34
C LEU A 66 -7.24 -3.15 3.79
N SER A 67 -7.25 -4.43 4.16
CA SER A 67 -6.96 -4.92 5.52
C SER A 67 -5.63 -4.38 6.05
N ARG A 68 -4.63 -4.24 5.18
CA ARG A 68 -3.30 -3.72 5.52
C ARG A 68 -3.36 -2.25 5.88
N PHE A 69 -4.00 -1.42 5.05
CA PHE A 69 -4.16 0.01 5.35
C PHE A 69 -5.00 0.28 6.59
N ASN A 70 -6.03 -0.54 6.81
CA ASN A 70 -6.86 -0.43 8.01
C ASN A 70 -6.04 -0.58 9.30
N ALA A 71 -4.98 -1.40 9.28
CA ALA A 71 -4.08 -1.56 10.43
C ALA A 71 -3.24 -0.31 10.74
N ILE A 72 -2.89 0.49 9.73
CA ILE A 72 -2.05 1.70 9.88
C ILE A 72 -2.84 3.00 9.73
N ARG A 73 -4.17 2.91 9.65
CA ARG A 73 -5.08 4.01 9.34
C ARG A 73 -4.91 5.23 10.24
N THR A 74 -4.61 5.01 11.52
CA THR A 74 -4.38 6.07 12.53
C THR A 74 -3.05 6.79 12.35
N MET A 75 -2.10 6.24 11.59
CA MET A 75 -0.77 6.81 11.36
C MET A 75 -0.60 7.38 9.95
N LEU A 76 -1.57 7.17 9.04
CA LEU A 76 -1.48 7.67 7.66
C LEU A 76 -1.26 9.18 7.58
N TRP A 77 -1.85 9.94 8.50
CA TRP A 77 -1.69 11.40 8.56
C TRP A 77 -0.23 11.85 8.78
N LEU A 78 0.63 11.00 9.35
CA LEU A 78 2.05 11.31 9.57
C LEU A 78 2.85 11.29 8.26
N ILE A 79 2.40 10.51 7.27
CA ILE A 79 3.18 10.22 6.06
C ILE A 79 2.54 10.70 4.77
N ALA A 80 1.26 11.02 4.81
CA ALA A 80 0.43 11.32 3.66
C ALA A 80 -0.25 12.67 3.80
N VAL A 81 -0.46 13.32 2.65
CA VAL A 81 -1.20 14.57 2.56
C VAL A 81 -2.62 14.26 2.08
N HIS A 82 -3.61 14.90 2.70
CA HIS A 82 -5.01 14.79 2.28
C HIS A 82 -5.19 15.42 0.89
N GLY A 83 -5.97 14.77 0.03
CA GLY A 83 -6.32 15.30 -1.27
C GLY A 83 -6.48 14.23 -2.34
N ALA A 84 -7.14 14.59 -3.43
CA ALA A 84 -7.29 13.74 -4.61
C ALA A 84 -5.91 13.45 -5.25
N PRO A 85 -5.74 12.30 -5.92
CA PRO A 85 -4.53 12.01 -6.69
C PRO A 85 -4.32 13.05 -7.79
N ARG A 86 -3.05 13.27 -8.18
CA ARG A 86 -2.71 14.11 -9.32
C ARG A 86 -2.99 13.37 -10.63
N SER A 87 -3.36 14.09 -11.68
CA SER A 87 -3.76 13.49 -12.96
C SER A 87 -2.66 12.65 -13.60
N LEU A 88 -3.03 11.69 -14.45
CA LEU A 88 -2.09 10.77 -15.10
C LEU A 88 -1.05 11.51 -15.94
N TYR A 89 -1.45 12.56 -16.65
CA TYR A 89 -0.52 13.37 -17.41
C TYR A 89 0.47 14.12 -16.51
N TYR A 90 0.02 14.57 -15.34
CA TYR A 90 0.93 15.14 -14.34
C TYR A 90 1.92 14.09 -13.80
N GLN A 91 1.51 12.81 -13.65
CA GLN A 91 2.46 11.74 -13.31
C GLN A 91 3.56 11.59 -14.38
N LYS A 92 3.20 11.68 -15.68
CA LYS A 92 4.18 11.70 -16.78
C LYS A 92 5.11 12.91 -16.69
N PHE A 93 4.58 14.09 -16.35
CA PHE A 93 5.38 15.29 -16.12
C PHE A 93 6.41 15.10 -14.99
N LEU A 94 6.02 14.44 -13.90
CA LEU A 94 6.91 14.04 -12.80
C LEU A 94 7.92 12.94 -13.18
N ARG A 95 7.93 12.49 -14.45
CA ARG A 95 8.74 11.37 -14.94
C ARG A 95 8.52 10.09 -14.16
N ARG A 96 7.28 9.88 -13.69
CA ARG A 96 6.87 8.61 -13.07
C ARG A 96 6.37 7.67 -14.14
N GLU A 97 6.97 6.50 -14.19
CA GLU A 97 6.47 5.36 -14.93
C GLU A 97 5.23 4.81 -14.22
N ILE A 98 4.12 4.71 -14.95
CA ILE A 98 2.87 4.11 -14.48
C ILE A 98 2.99 2.59 -14.64
N ILE A 99 2.88 1.88 -13.52
CA ILE A 99 2.96 0.42 -13.43
C ILE A 99 1.63 -0.12 -12.93
N ILE A 100 1.12 -1.13 -13.63
CA ILE A 100 -0.09 -1.85 -13.24
C ILE A 100 0.18 -2.63 -11.96
N ALA A 101 -0.71 -2.49 -10.98
CA ALA A 101 -0.69 -3.28 -9.75
C ALA A 101 -2.05 -3.97 -9.55
N GLU A 102 -2.07 -5.22 -9.13
CA GLU A 102 -3.33 -5.93 -8.92
C GLU A 102 -3.90 -5.66 -7.53
N GLU A 103 -3.04 -5.49 -6.52
CA GLU A 103 -3.47 -5.23 -5.15
C GLU A 103 -3.98 -3.79 -4.98
N LEU A 104 -5.16 -3.64 -4.37
CA LEU A 104 -5.73 -2.30 -4.09
C LEU A 104 -4.85 -1.50 -3.12
N ASP A 105 -4.16 -2.18 -2.20
CA ASP A 105 -3.18 -1.57 -1.32
C ASP A 105 -2.07 -0.81 -2.08
N LEU A 106 -1.67 -1.30 -3.26
CA LEU A 106 -0.63 -0.66 -4.06
C LEU A 106 -1.12 0.54 -4.87
N HIS A 107 -2.43 0.69 -5.03
CA HIS A 107 -3.01 1.78 -5.81
C HIS A 107 -2.58 3.14 -5.23
N LEU A 108 -2.00 4.00 -6.09
CA LEU A 108 -1.43 5.32 -5.76
C LEU A 108 -0.20 5.31 -4.84
N VAL A 109 0.45 4.16 -4.67
CA VAL A 109 1.76 4.11 -4.01
C VAL A 109 2.85 4.40 -5.04
N TRP A 110 3.83 5.23 -4.69
CA TRP A 110 4.95 5.55 -5.58
C TRP A 110 6.29 5.36 -4.90
N ALA A 111 7.28 4.97 -5.70
CA ALA A 111 8.64 4.71 -5.28
C ALA A 111 9.61 5.14 -6.38
N LYS A 112 10.60 5.97 -6.04
CA LYS A 112 11.57 6.51 -7.01
C LYS A 112 10.83 7.17 -8.19
N SER A 113 11.04 6.69 -9.41
CA SER A 113 10.42 7.13 -10.66
C SER A 113 9.23 6.24 -11.09
N ARG A 114 8.58 5.52 -10.16
CA ARG A 114 7.49 4.59 -10.47
C ARG A 114 6.26 4.91 -9.62
N ILE A 115 5.06 4.79 -10.19
CA ILE A 115 3.78 4.84 -9.48
C ILE A 115 2.95 3.61 -9.84
N PHE A 116 2.43 2.96 -8.80
CA PHE A 116 1.60 1.77 -8.92
C PHE A 116 0.13 2.20 -8.98
N ILE A 117 -0.56 1.75 -10.02
CA ILE A 117 -1.97 2.09 -10.23
C ILE A 117 -2.70 0.79 -10.56
N LYS A 118 -3.67 0.45 -9.71
CA LYS A 118 -4.62 -0.62 -9.99
C LYS A 118 -5.56 -0.25 -11.14
N PRO A 119 -5.67 -1.07 -12.20
CA PRO A 119 -6.62 -0.85 -13.28
C PRO A 119 -8.06 -0.73 -12.76
N LEU A 120 -8.87 0.10 -13.42
CA LEU A 120 -10.28 0.23 -13.12
C LEU A 120 -11.00 -0.89 -13.87
N PRO A 121 -11.59 -1.86 -13.15
CA PRO A 121 -12.33 -2.92 -13.80
C PRO A 121 -13.67 -2.42 -14.34
N ASP A 122 -14.07 -2.97 -15.48
CA ASP A 122 -15.29 -2.60 -16.20
C ASP A 122 -16.57 -2.87 -15.39
N PHE A 123 -16.56 -3.89 -14.51
CA PHE A 123 -17.70 -4.16 -13.63
C PHE A 123 -18.01 -3.03 -12.64
N LEU A 124 -17.04 -2.17 -12.31
CA LEU A 124 -17.31 -0.98 -11.47
C LEU A 124 -18.00 0.14 -12.23
N LEU A 125 -18.06 0.04 -13.56
CA LEU A 125 -18.73 0.99 -14.44
C LEU A 125 -20.14 0.54 -14.84
N ASN A 126 -20.62 -0.59 -14.30
CA ASN A 126 -21.94 -1.15 -14.56
C ASN A 126 -22.86 -1.04 -13.33
N TYR A 127 -24.03 -0.41 -13.48
CA TYR A 127 -24.96 -0.19 -12.36
C TYR A 127 -25.49 -1.50 -11.74
N ASP A 128 -25.93 -2.45 -12.58
CA ASP A 128 -26.56 -3.68 -12.11
C ASP A 128 -25.58 -4.56 -11.31
N PHE A 129 -24.31 -4.54 -11.69
CA PHE A 129 -23.24 -5.23 -10.97
C PHE A 129 -23.08 -4.68 -9.55
N TRP A 130 -23.16 -3.35 -9.37
CA TRP A 130 -23.12 -2.74 -8.05
C TRP A 130 -24.28 -3.20 -7.18
N GLU A 131 -25.51 -3.11 -7.70
CA GLU A 131 -26.72 -3.50 -6.95
C GLU A 131 -26.68 -4.98 -6.53
N THR A 132 -26.19 -5.85 -7.41
CA THR A 132 -26.19 -7.30 -7.17
C THR A 132 -25.08 -7.76 -6.21
N ASN A 133 -23.87 -7.21 -6.37
CA ASN A 133 -22.65 -7.78 -5.78
C ASN A 133 -21.90 -6.87 -4.80
N ILE A 134 -22.06 -5.55 -4.86
CA ILE A 134 -21.26 -4.59 -4.06
C ILE A 134 -22.11 -3.93 -2.98
N SER A 135 -23.32 -3.47 -3.34
CA SER A 135 -24.22 -2.67 -2.52
C SER A 135 -24.70 -3.33 -1.23
N CYS A 136 -24.63 -4.66 -1.14
CA CYS A 136 -24.99 -5.41 0.08
C CYS A 136 -23.88 -5.44 1.13
N ASP A 137 -22.64 -5.10 0.78
CA ASP A 137 -21.49 -5.14 1.69
C ASP A 137 -20.91 -3.72 1.89
N PRO A 138 -21.03 -3.16 3.11
CA PRO A 138 -20.53 -1.82 3.40
C PRO A 138 -19.02 -1.65 3.16
N GLN A 139 -18.23 -2.70 3.35
CA GLN A 139 -16.77 -2.62 3.16
C GLN A 139 -16.41 -2.59 1.67
N LEU A 140 -17.03 -3.47 0.88
CA LEU A 140 -16.84 -3.49 -0.57
C LEU A 140 -17.31 -2.18 -1.20
N HIS A 141 -18.48 -1.68 -0.78
CA HIS A 141 -19.03 -0.42 -1.27
C HIS A 141 -18.07 0.76 -1.05
N ARG A 142 -17.54 0.90 0.17
CA ARG A 142 -16.59 1.99 0.51
C ARG A 142 -15.27 1.89 -0.24
N ALA A 143 -14.75 0.68 -0.43
CA ALA A 143 -13.51 0.45 -1.16
C ALA A 143 -13.69 0.72 -2.67
N ALA A 144 -14.80 0.26 -3.25
CA ALA A 144 -15.16 0.49 -4.64
C ALA A 144 -15.40 1.98 -4.94
N CYS A 145 -16.12 2.69 -4.06
CA CYS A 145 -16.32 4.14 -4.14
C CYS A 145 -14.97 4.88 -4.10
N GLY A 146 -14.07 4.41 -3.23
CA GLY A 146 -12.69 4.88 -3.15
C GLY A 146 -11.91 4.77 -4.45
N LEU A 147 -11.97 3.60 -5.09
CA LEU A 147 -11.30 3.36 -6.36
C LEU A 147 -11.91 4.19 -7.50
N LEU A 148 -13.24 4.39 -7.52
CA LEU A 148 -13.87 5.28 -8.50
C LEU A 148 -13.47 6.76 -8.28
N TYR A 149 -13.43 7.20 -7.02
CA TYR A 149 -12.99 8.55 -6.66
C TYR A 149 -11.55 8.82 -7.09
N SER A 150 -10.64 7.86 -6.90
CA SER A 150 -9.25 8.02 -7.32
C SER A 150 -9.14 8.16 -8.84
N TYR A 151 -9.91 7.39 -9.61
CA TYR A 151 -9.93 7.49 -11.07
C TYR A 151 -10.50 8.82 -11.57
N CYS A 152 -11.51 9.39 -10.91
CA CYS A 152 -11.97 10.75 -11.20
C CYS A 152 -10.86 11.79 -10.98
N GLY A 153 -9.98 11.58 -9.99
CA GLY A 153 -8.81 12.43 -9.75
C GLY A 153 -7.65 12.22 -10.74
N LEU A 154 -7.46 10.97 -11.19
CA LEU A 154 -6.43 10.57 -12.15
C LEU A 154 -6.77 11.01 -13.59
N ILE A 155 -8.03 10.94 -13.98
CA ILE A 155 -8.52 11.23 -15.33
C ILE A 155 -9.39 12.49 -15.30
N ARG A 156 -8.75 13.66 -15.44
CA ARG A 156 -9.44 14.96 -15.38
C ARG A 156 -9.74 15.53 -16.77
N PHE A 157 -8.87 15.22 -17.73
CA PHE A 157 -8.97 15.69 -19.11
C PHE A 157 -8.87 14.54 -20.09
N GLY A 158 -9.30 14.75 -21.34
CA GLY A 158 -9.21 13.71 -22.38
C GLY A 158 -7.79 13.22 -22.68
N HIS A 159 -6.77 14.05 -22.45
CA HIS A 159 -5.39 13.59 -22.57
C HIS A 159 -4.97 12.65 -21.42
N ASP A 160 -5.54 12.78 -20.22
CA ASP A 160 -5.33 11.80 -19.14
C ASP A 160 -6.00 10.48 -19.50
N LEU A 161 -7.18 10.52 -20.13
CA LEU A 161 -7.90 9.33 -20.58
C LEU A 161 -7.09 8.53 -21.61
N ARG A 162 -6.51 9.23 -22.60
CA ARG A 162 -5.60 8.60 -23.57
C ARG A 162 -4.40 7.94 -22.88
N VAL A 163 -3.82 8.59 -21.87
CA VAL A 163 -2.74 7.98 -21.08
C VAL A 163 -3.23 6.75 -20.32
N ALA A 164 -4.45 6.77 -19.79
CA ALA A 164 -5.04 5.61 -19.12
C ALA A 164 -5.21 4.43 -20.10
N GLN A 165 -5.67 4.69 -21.33
CA GLN A 165 -5.81 3.69 -22.40
C GLN A 165 -4.46 3.15 -22.86
N GLU A 166 -3.48 4.03 -23.14
CA GLU A 166 -2.09 3.65 -23.49
C GLU A 166 -1.46 2.73 -22.45
N ARG A 167 -1.82 2.91 -21.17
CA ARG A 167 -1.31 2.14 -20.03
C ARG A 167 -2.23 1.00 -19.61
N ARG A 168 -3.29 0.69 -20.37
CA ARG A 168 -4.26 -0.37 -20.10
C ARG A 168 -4.84 -0.31 -18.68
N LEU A 169 -5.05 0.91 -18.19
CA LEU A 169 -5.66 1.17 -16.87
C LEU A 169 -7.18 1.16 -16.92
N ILE A 170 -7.76 1.31 -18.11
CA ILE A 170 -9.19 1.33 -18.42
C ILE A 170 -9.40 0.66 -19.77
N ASN A 171 -10.65 0.35 -20.11
CA ASN A 171 -11.02 -0.16 -21.43
C ASN A 171 -10.64 0.84 -22.55
N GLU A 172 -10.02 0.33 -23.62
CA GLU A 172 -9.55 1.11 -24.77
C GLU A 172 -10.71 1.79 -25.53
N ASN A 173 -11.92 1.23 -25.44
CA ASN A 173 -13.11 1.74 -26.15
C ASN A 173 -13.86 2.85 -25.40
N LEU A 174 -13.37 3.27 -24.22
CA LEU A 174 -14.06 4.26 -23.41
C LEU A 174 -13.94 5.68 -24.00
N ASP A 175 -15.08 6.29 -24.32
CA ASP A 175 -15.11 7.66 -24.86
C ASP A 175 -14.89 8.74 -23.78
N CYS A 176 -14.24 9.84 -24.18
CA CYS A 176 -13.92 10.96 -23.30
C CYS A 176 -15.15 11.75 -22.87
N ARG A 177 -16.16 11.90 -23.73
CA ARG A 177 -17.40 12.58 -23.36
C ARG A 177 -18.15 11.73 -22.34
N ALA A 178 -18.31 10.45 -22.63
CA ALA A 178 -18.95 9.49 -21.74
C ALA A 178 -18.28 9.46 -20.35
N TRP A 179 -16.94 9.35 -20.29
CA TRP A 179 -16.20 9.42 -19.03
C TRP A 179 -16.43 10.74 -18.28
N SER A 180 -16.39 11.87 -18.99
CA SER A 180 -16.56 13.19 -18.36
C SER A 180 -17.96 13.36 -17.77
N ASP A 181 -18.99 12.87 -18.48
CA ASP A 181 -20.38 12.93 -18.01
C ASP A 181 -20.60 11.98 -16.83
N PHE A 182 -20.04 10.78 -16.87
CA PHE A 182 -20.02 9.85 -15.74
C PHE A 182 -19.33 10.44 -14.51
N ALA A 183 -18.13 11.00 -14.67
CA ALA A 183 -17.36 11.61 -13.60
C ALA A 183 -18.12 12.79 -12.95
N ARG A 184 -18.83 13.60 -13.75
CA ARG A 184 -19.68 14.70 -13.23
C ARG A 184 -20.86 14.18 -12.41
N THR A 185 -21.47 13.07 -12.82
CA THR A 185 -22.59 12.47 -12.10
C THR A 185 -22.15 11.82 -10.78
N ILE A 186 -20.99 11.17 -10.75
CA ILE A 186 -20.55 10.39 -9.59
C ILE A 186 -19.84 11.24 -8.52
N LEU A 187 -19.06 12.26 -8.91
CA LEU A 187 -18.24 13.06 -7.99
C LEU A 187 -19.03 13.69 -6.82
N PRO A 188 -20.23 14.26 -7.00
CA PRO A 188 -21.03 14.80 -5.90
C PRO A 188 -21.42 13.75 -4.86
N ASN A 189 -21.53 12.47 -5.27
CA ASN A 189 -21.92 11.36 -4.41
C ASN A 189 -20.71 10.71 -3.71
N LEU A 190 -19.48 11.04 -4.13
CA LEU A 190 -18.25 10.52 -3.56
C LEU A 190 -17.63 11.55 -2.60
N ASN A 191 -17.91 11.41 -1.31
CA ASN A 191 -17.34 12.29 -0.30
C ASN A 191 -16.17 11.61 0.43
N PRO A 192 -14.90 12.04 0.22
CA PRO A 192 -13.76 11.47 0.94
C PRO A 192 -13.86 11.62 2.45
N LYS A 193 -14.53 12.66 2.95
CA LYS A 193 -14.61 12.92 4.39
C LYS A 193 -15.64 12.05 5.10
N ASP A 194 -16.55 11.43 4.35
CA ASP A 194 -17.59 10.57 4.91
C ASP A 194 -17.11 9.11 4.97
N PRO A 195 -16.83 8.56 6.17
CA PRO A 195 -16.36 7.19 6.32
C PRO A 195 -17.43 6.14 6.00
N ASN A 196 -18.71 6.52 5.91
CA ASN A 196 -19.77 5.60 5.52
C ASN A 196 -19.79 5.38 4.00
N ILE A 197 -19.39 6.39 3.23
CA ILE A 197 -19.38 6.37 1.77
C ILE A 197 -18.04 5.82 1.24
N MET A 198 -16.92 6.17 1.88
CA MET A 198 -15.60 5.87 1.33
C MET A 198 -14.59 5.47 2.40
N ASP A 199 -13.70 4.54 2.06
CA ASP A 199 -12.63 4.14 2.97
C ASP A 199 -11.63 5.29 3.19
N LYS A 200 -11.16 5.45 4.44
CA LYS A 200 -10.23 6.52 4.83
C LYS A 200 -8.92 6.50 4.04
N ARG A 201 -8.52 5.34 3.47
CA ARG A 201 -7.36 5.24 2.57
C ARG A 201 -7.41 6.27 1.43
N PHE A 202 -8.59 6.52 0.87
CA PHE A 202 -8.78 7.38 -0.30
C PHE A 202 -8.94 8.86 0.02
N GLN A 203 -8.92 9.23 1.31
CA GLN A 203 -8.72 10.63 1.73
C GLN A 203 -7.32 11.12 1.36
N TYR A 204 -6.38 10.17 1.25
CA TYR A 204 -5.00 10.40 0.87
C TYR A 204 -4.79 9.96 -0.56
N GLY A 205 -4.30 10.85 -1.42
CA GLY A 205 -3.97 10.51 -2.80
C GLY A 205 -2.73 9.61 -2.87
N GLU A 206 -1.60 10.23 -3.23
CA GLU A 206 -0.35 9.52 -3.47
C GLU A 206 0.43 9.23 -2.18
N LEU A 207 0.82 7.98 -1.98
CA LEU A 207 1.62 7.55 -0.84
C LEU A 207 3.04 7.19 -1.25
N ARG A 208 4.03 7.68 -0.50
CA ARG A 208 5.44 7.31 -0.75
C ARG A 208 5.76 5.98 -0.09
N LEU A 209 6.23 5.01 -0.87
CA LEU A 209 6.55 3.67 -0.40
C LEU A 209 7.51 3.68 0.79
N ASN A 210 8.60 4.45 0.75
CA ASN A 210 9.57 4.49 1.85
C ASN A 210 8.94 4.89 3.18
N ARG A 211 8.01 5.86 3.17
CA ARG A 211 7.34 6.31 4.39
C ARG A 211 6.34 5.27 4.89
N LEU A 212 5.67 4.60 3.96
CA LEU A 212 4.75 3.53 4.25
C LEU A 212 5.49 2.33 4.89
N ASP A 213 6.63 1.93 4.33
CA ASP A 213 7.48 0.87 4.87
C ASP A 213 7.98 1.21 6.29
N THR A 214 8.39 2.47 6.52
CA THR A 214 8.74 2.95 7.86
C THR A 214 7.58 2.77 8.84
N ILE A 215 6.35 3.18 8.49
CA ILE A 215 5.21 2.97 9.39
C ILE A 215 4.95 1.49 9.63
N TYR A 216 4.95 0.64 8.59
CA TYR A 216 4.71 -0.79 8.79
C TYR A 216 5.77 -1.44 9.69
N ARG A 217 7.03 -1.03 9.55
CA ARG A 217 8.15 -1.56 10.34
C ARG A 217 8.13 -1.11 11.79
N TYR A 218 7.72 0.12 12.05
CA TYR A 218 7.79 0.73 13.38
C TYR A 218 6.42 0.94 14.04
N SER A 219 5.32 0.46 13.42
CA SER A 219 3.99 0.56 14.01
C SER A 219 3.86 -0.40 15.20
N PRO A 220 3.59 0.10 16.41
CA PRO A 220 3.45 -0.71 17.61
C PRO A 220 2.19 -1.58 17.63
N TYR A 221 1.20 -1.30 16.75
CA TYR A 221 -0.09 -2.00 16.72
C TYR A 221 -0.02 -3.44 16.19
N LYS A 222 1.10 -3.83 15.58
CA LYS A 222 1.42 -5.23 15.31
C LYS A 222 2.87 -5.56 15.71
N PHE A 223 3.14 -5.62 17.01
CA PHE A 223 4.24 -6.48 17.53
C PHE A 223 3.92 -7.99 17.35
N SER A 224 3.32 -8.36 16.21
CA SER A 224 3.11 -9.75 15.81
C SER A 224 4.19 -10.11 14.81
N ILE A 225 4.94 -11.18 15.11
CA ILE A 225 6.10 -11.67 14.34
C ILE A 225 5.77 -11.82 12.85
N SER A 226 4.52 -12.16 12.49
CA SER A 226 4.05 -12.28 11.10
C SER A 226 3.97 -10.97 10.33
N SER A 227 3.80 -9.81 10.98
CA SER A 227 3.67 -8.52 10.31
C SER A 227 5.01 -7.84 10.04
N ILE A 228 6.00 -8.05 10.92
CA ILE A 228 7.40 -7.73 10.68
C ILE A 228 7.94 -8.56 9.50
N LEU A 229 7.50 -9.83 9.44
CA LEU A 229 7.74 -10.78 8.35
C LEU A 229 7.14 -10.37 7.00
N GLN A 230 6.04 -9.63 7.01
CA GLN A 230 5.17 -9.49 5.83
C GLN A 230 5.01 -8.02 5.42
N GLY A 231 6.08 -7.23 5.57
CA GLY A 231 6.16 -5.83 5.17
C GLY A 231 5.48 -5.52 3.83
N PHE A 232 5.13 -4.25 3.60
CA PHE A 232 4.41 -3.78 2.42
C PHE A 232 4.93 -4.47 1.13
N PRO A 233 4.05 -5.03 0.26
CA PRO A 233 4.27 -6.32 -0.41
C PRO A 233 5.72 -6.54 -0.87
N HIS A 234 6.28 -7.69 -0.52
CA HIS A 234 7.64 -8.14 -0.86
C HIS A 234 7.96 -8.12 -2.38
N ALA A 235 6.97 -7.90 -3.25
CA ALA A 235 7.18 -7.66 -4.68
C ALA A 235 7.99 -6.37 -4.97
N LEU A 236 8.09 -5.44 -4.02
CA LEU A 236 8.81 -4.16 -4.19
C LEU A 236 10.24 -4.16 -3.61
N THR A 237 10.77 -5.33 -3.29
CA THR A 237 12.14 -5.53 -2.73
C THR A 237 13.26 -5.23 -3.76
N GLU A 238 12.99 -4.50 -4.84
CA GLU A 238 14.03 -3.74 -5.56
C GLU A 238 14.44 -2.46 -4.83
N SER A 239 13.77 -2.13 -3.71
CA SER A 239 14.21 -1.08 -2.78
C SER A 239 15.28 -1.62 -1.83
N TYR A 240 16.40 -2.09 -2.39
CA TYR A 240 17.69 -2.14 -1.68
C TYR A 240 18.25 -0.72 -1.43
N VAL A 241 17.74 0.26 -2.19
CA VAL A 241 18.21 1.67 -2.16
C VAL A 241 17.87 2.46 -0.88
N PRO A 242 16.72 2.32 -0.20
CA PRO A 242 16.49 3.00 1.07
C PRO A 242 17.47 2.56 2.15
N TYR A 243 17.94 1.30 2.12
CA TYR A 243 19.01 0.83 2.99
C TYR A 243 20.33 1.53 2.68
N MET A 244 20.67 1.70 1.40
CA MET A 244 21.89 2.37 0.97
C MET A 244 21.89 3.87 1.23
N ASP A 245 20.76 4.58 1.04
CA ASP A 245 20.67 6.02 1.35
C ASP A 245 20.79 6.28 2.87
N GLN A 246 20.18 5.43 3.70
CA GLN A 246 20.34 5.49 5.16
C GLN A 246 21.78 5.16 5.57
N TYR A 247 22.41 4.17 4.93
CA TYR A 247 23.81 3.83 5.15
C TYR A 247 24.76 4.96 4.74
N ASN A 248 24.50 5.64 3.62
CA ASN A 248 25.29 6.78 3.15
C ASN A 248 25.27 7.94 4.16
N ASN A 249 24.10 8.26 4.72
CA ASN A 249 24.00 9.30 5.75
C ASN A 249 24.72 8.90 7.05
N ALA A 250 24.59 7.63 7.47
CA ALA A 250 25.27 7.12 8.67
C ALA A 250 26.79 7.06 8.50
N VAL A 251 27.27 6.59 7.34
CA VAL A 251 28.70 6.55 6.98
C VAL A 251 29.28 7.96 6.89
N SER A 252 28.53 8.92 6.34
CA SER A 252 28.96 10.33 6.29
C SER A 252 29.08 10.92 7.69
N ALA A 253 28.10 10.68 8.56
CA ALA A 253 28.14 11.12 9.96
C ALA A 253 29.30 10.47 10.73
N PHE A 254 29.54 9.17 10.51
CA PHE A 254 30.67 8.45 11.08
C PHE A 254 32.00 9.03 10.60
N GLY A 255 32.12 9.36 9.30
CA GLY A 255 33.30 10.00 8.73
C GLY A 255 33.64 11.33 9.42
N ILE A 256 32.63 12.18 9.67
CA ILE A 256 32.82 13.44 10.40
C ILE A 256 33.35 13.19 11.82
N ILE A 257 32.77 12.21 12.53
CA ILE A 257 33.21 11.86 13.90
C ILE A 257 34.66 11.38 13.89
N VAL A 258 35.04 10.50 12.95
CA VAL A 258 36.41 10.00 12.82
C VAL A 258 37.39 11.14 12.51
N ILE A 259 37.01 12.10 11.67
CA ILE A 259 37.84 13.29 11.38
C ILE A 259 38.06 14.11 12.65
N ILE A 260 37.00 14.39 13.42
CA ILE A 260 37.10 15.16 14.67
C ILE A 260 37.96 14.41 15.69
N LEU A 261 37.76 13.10 15.84
CA LEU A 261 38.52 12.27 16.77
C LEU A 261 40.00 12.21 16.39
N SER A 262 40.29 12.14 15.09
CA SER A 262 41.67 12.20 14.56
C SER A 262 42.33 13.55 14.84
N ALA A 263 41.59 14.65 14.73
CA ALA A 263 42.08 15.99 15.07
C ALA A 263 42.40 16.13 16.56
N PHE A 264 41.55 15.60 17.44
CA PHE A 264 41.83 15.54 18.88
C PHE A 264 43.08 14.71 19.20
N ASN A 265 43.19 13.51 18.60
CA ASN A 265 44.35 12.64 18.79
C ASN A 265 45.65 13.31 18.33
N LEU A 266 45.63 14.00 17.19
CA LEU A 266 46.78 14.75 16.67
C LEU A 266 47.16 15.92 17.61
N SER A 267 46.17 16.70 18.07
CA SER A 267 46.40 17.85 18.93
C SER A 267 46.98 17.47 20.30
N LEU A 268 46.44 16.40 20.90
CA LEU A 268 46.93 15.84 22.17
C LEU A 268 48.33 15.23 22.01
N SER A 269 48.61 14.59 20.88
CA SER A 269 49.95 14.05 20.59
C SER A 269 50.99 15.17 20.44
N ALA A 270 50.64 16.26 19.76
CA ALA A 270 51.51 17.42 19.57
C ALA A 270 51.86 18.15 20.88
N HIS A 271 50.96 18.16 21.87
CA HIS A 271 51.13 18.82 23.16
C HIS A 271 51.40 17.84 24.32
N SER A 272 51.96 16.66 24.01
CA SER A 272 52.16 15.57 24.98
C SER A 272 52.97 15.96 26.24
N ASN A 273 53.84 16.97 26.13
CA ASN A 273 54.67 17.44 27.25
C ASN A 273 53.96 18.46 28.17
N SER A 274 52.86 19.09 27.72
CA SER A 274 52.14 20.14 28.46
C SER A 274 50.69 20.26 27.96
N PRO A 275 49.83 19.27 28.18
CA PRO A 275 48.46 19.28 27.66
C PRO A 275 47.60 20.33 28.37
N ASP A 276 46.83 21.11 27.60
CA ASP A 276 45.79 21.98 28.16
C ASP A 276 44.67 21.13 28.79
N PRO A 277 44.38 21.27 30.10
CA PRO A 277 43.38 20.47 30.78
C PRO A 277 41.98 20.63 30.17
N ASN A 278 41.65 21.82 29.64
CA ASN A 278 40.34 22.06 29.02
C ASN A 278 40.19 21.26 27.73
N LEU A 279 41.25 21.19 26.93
CA LEU A 279 41.29 20.43 25.68
C LEU A 279 41.20 18.93 25.95
N GLN A 280 41.91 18.44 26.98
CA GLN A 280 41.87 17.03 27.37
C GLN A 280 40.48 16.61 27.85
N GLN A 281 39.81 17.46 28.65
CA GLN A 281 38.45 17.20 29.10
C GLN A 281 37.44 17.19 27.95
N ALA A 282 37.56 18.11 26.99
CA ALA A 282 36.71 18.15 25.80
C ALA A 282 36.90 16.91 24.91
N ALA A 283 38.14 16.49 24.68
CA ALA A 283 38.46 15.30 23.89
C ALA A 283 37.93 14.01 24.55
N TYR A 284 38.05 13.89 25.88
CA TYR A 284 37.53 12.75 26.62
C TYR A 284 35.99 12.67 26.54
N GLY A 285 35.30 13.80 26.76
CA GLY A 285 33.84 13.87 26.66
C GLY A 285 33.34 13.53 25.25
N PHE A 286 33.98 14.05 24.22
CA PHE A 286 33.64 13.75 22.83
C PHE A 286 33.89 12.26 22.48
N SER A 287 34.95 11.66 23.02
CA SER A 287 35.26 10.24 22.80
C SER A 287 34.19 9.33 23.41
N ILE A 288 33.72 9.63 24.64
CA ILE A 288 32.61 8.90 25.26
C ILE A 288 31.33 9.04 24.43
N PHE A 289 31.01 10.26 24.00
CA PHE A 289 29.86 10.51 23.14
C PHE A 289 29.93 9.69 21.84
N ALA A 290 31.09 9.70 21.17
CA ALA A 290 31.31 8.95 19.94
C ALA A 290 31.17 7.43 20.15
N MET A 291 31.69 6.88 21.27
CA MET A 291 31.54 5.46 21.61
C MET A 291 30.08 5.07 21.83
N ILE A 292 29.33 5.86 22.60
CA ILE A 292 27.89 5.62 22.85
C ILE A 292 27.10 5.69 21.54
N LEU A 293 27.38 6.70 20.71
CA LEU A 293 26.72 6.85 19.42
C LEU A 293 27.03 5.68 18.47
N CYS A 294 28.29 5.22 18.39
CA CYS A 294 28.65 4.05 17.60
C CYS A 294 27.96 2.78 18.10
N ALA A 295 27.90 2.56 19.42
CA ALA A 295 27.19 1.44 20.01
C ALA A 295 25.68 1.48 19.69
N ALA A 296 25.06 2.65 19.81
CA ALA A 296 23.64 2.87 19.50
C ALA A 296 23.34 2.63 18.01
N LEU A 297 24.17 3.15 17.10
CA LEU A 297 24.03 2.95 15.66
C LEU A 297 24.21 1.47 15.28
N THR A 298 25.20 0.79 15.85
CA THR A 298 25.43 -0.65 15.64
C THR A 298 24.24 -1.48 16.13
N GLY A 299 23.70 -1.16 17.30
CA GLY A 299 22.51 -1.81 17.83
C GLY A 299 21.29 -1.62 16.93
N LEU A 300 21.03 -0.37 16.51
CA LEU A 300 19.85 -0.01 15.71
C LEU A 300 19.92 -0.56 14.27
N PHE A 301 21.07 -0.49 13.61
CA PHE A 301 21.22 -0.80 12.19
C PHE A 301 21.74 -2.21 11.88
N ILE A 302 22.40 -2.89 12.83
CA ILE A 302 22.93 -4.25 12.62
C ILE A 302 22.19 -5.26 13.48
N VAL A 303 22.18 -5.07 14.79
CA VAL A 303 21.66 -6.08 15.73
C VAL A 303 20.16 -6.25 15.60
N LEU A 304 19.40 -5.15 15.59
CA LEU A 304 17.94 -5.19 15.57
C LEU A 304 17.37 -5.78 14.26
N PRO A 305 17.89 -5.44 13.06
CA PRO A 305 17.48 -6.11 11.82
C PRO A 305 17.88 -7.57 11.75
N LEU A 306 19.03 -7.94 12.31
CA LEU A 306 19.53 -9.32 12.30
C LEU A 306 18.68 -10.23 13.20
N ILE A 307 18.29 -9.74 14.38
CA ILE A 307 17.32 -10.42 15.26
C ILE A 307 15.96 -10.56 14.55
N SER A 308 15.49 -9.49 13.92
CA SER A 308 14.24 -9.51 13.15
C SER A 308 14.29 -10.58 12.04
N SER A 309 15.38 -10.62 11.27
CA SER A 309 15.60 -11.61 10.21
C SER A 309 15.72 -13.05 10.71
N LEU A 310 16.26 -13.27 11.92
CA LEU A 310 16.30 -14.61 12.50
C LEU A 310 14.90 -15.04 12.98
N ALA A 311 14.15 -14.11 13.59
CA ALA A 311 12.76 -14.34 13.98
C ALA A 311 11.85 -14.61 12.77
N THR A 312 12.10 -13.96 11.64
CA THR A 312 11.36 -14.19 10.39
C THR A 312 11.61 -15.60 9.86
N VAL A 313 12.88 -16.01 9.76
CA VAL A 313 13.25 -17.35 9.32
C VAL A 313 12.64 -18.40 10.25
N TYR A 314 12.76 -18.24 11.57
CA TYR A 314 12.17 -19.17 12.55
C TYR A 314 10.63 -19.24 12.44
N GLY A 315 9.97 -18.09 12.29
CA GLY A 315 8.52 -18.04 12.10
C GLY A 315 8.07 -18.74 10.82
N SER A 316 8.82 -18.58 9.72
CA SER A 316 8.52 -19.26 8.44
C SER A 316 8.64 -20.78 8.55
N PHE A 317 9.64 -21.29 9.27
CA PHE A 317 9.78 -22.73 9.55
C PHE A 317 8.65 -23.25 10.45
N ALA A 318 8.25 -22.49 11.46
CA ALA A 318 7.15 -22.86 12.34
C ALA A 318 5.79 -22.90 11.60
N ILE A 319 5.54 -21.97 10.68
CA ILE A 319 4.33 -21.95 9.85
C ILE A 319 4.32 -23.14 8.89
N ARG A 320 5.43 -23.44 8.22
CA ARG A 320 5.55 -24.63 7.34
C ARG A 320 5.20 -25.91 8.09
N ARG A 321 5.73 -26.11 9.29
CA ARG A 321 5.39 -27.27 10.14
C ARG A 321 3.91 -27.35 10.53
N ARG A 322 3.23 -26.20 10.70
CA ARG A 322 1.78 -26.17 11.00
C ARG A 322 0.95 -26.53 9.76
N LEU A 323 1.40 -26.13 8.57
CA LEU A 323 0.74 -26.47 7.31
C LEU A 323 0.89 -27.97 7.00
N GLU A 324 2.07 -28.55 7.22
CA GLU A 324 2.32 -29.99 7.08
C GLU A 324 1.35 -30.81 7.95
N LYS A 325 1.21 -30.45 9.24
CA LYS A 325 0.26 -31.11 10.15
C LYS A 325 -1.20 -30.99 9.72
N ARG A 326 -1.63 -29.80 9.28
CA ARG A 326 -3.01 -29.59 8.83
C ARG A 326 -3.32 -30.37 7.54
N ASN A 327 -2.34 -30.52 6.65
CA ASN A 327 -2.50 -31.35 5.48
C ASN A 327 -2.60 -32.83 5.86
N GLU A 328 -1.78 -33.32 6.80
CA GLU A 328 -1.92 -34.69 7.34
C GLU A 328 -3.31 -34.92 7.97
N ASP A 329 -3.83 -33.96 8.74
CA ASP A 329 -5.17 -34.05 9.36
C ASP A 329 -6.32 -34.02 8.33
N ASN A 330 -6.13 -33.40 7.15
CA ASN A 330 -7.14 -33.35 6.09
C ASN A 330 -7.14 -34.61 5.21
N TYR A 331 -6.10 -35.46 5.27
CA TYR A 331 -5.97 -36.69 4.50
C TYR A 331 -6.10 -37.98 5.35
N ALA A 332 -6.40 -37.85 6.65
CA ALA A 332 -6.67 -38.96 7.58
C ALA A 332 -8.19 -39.15 7.80
#